data_AF-A0AA86SJ94-F1
#
_entry.id   AF-A0AA86SJ94-F1
#
_cell.length_a   1.000
_cell.length_b   1.000
_cell.length_c   1.000
_cell.angle_alpha   90.00
_cell.angle_beta   90.00
_cell.angle_gamma   90.00
#
_symmetry.space_group_name_H-M   'P 1'
#
loop_
_entity.id
_entity.type
_entity.pdbx_description
1 polymer ?
#
loop_
_entity_poly.entity_id
_entity_poly.type
_entity_poly.pdbx_seq_one_letter_code
_entity_poly.pdbx_strand_id
1 'polypeptide(L)'
;MSIILSGDRTGRLLKYVPSSQTVNVLVKGLAFPNGVALSKDKSFILLAESTTLKILKIPLSGNNIETFAELPRSPDNIKRNQKGEFWVALNSGRGRIHRLENEGEVKTTAPWTTDPVAIKFDGEGNVVDVLDGEYGQQLNSVSEVEEHDGSLWIGSAVQPYIAVVKP
;
A
#
# COMPACT_ATOMS: atom_id res chain seq x y z
N MET A 1 1.85 23.27 4.74
CA MET A 1 1.80 22.14 5.70
C MET A 1 1.72 20.87 4.86
N SER A 2 2.52 19.83 5.12
CA SER A 2 2.47 18.60 4.32
C SER A 2 1.15 17.86 4.57
N ILE A 3 0.65 17.14 3.56
CA ILE A 3 -0.62 16.38 3.64
C ILE A 3 -0.63 15.36 4.79
N ILE A 4 0.56 14.87 5.15
CA ILE A 4 0.79 13.93 6.25
C ILE A 4 0.52 14.60 7.60
N LEU A 5 0.92 15.87 7.77
CA LEU A 5 0.76 16.58 9.05
C LEU A 5 -0.59 17.28 9.19
N SER A 6 -1.26 17.60 8.09
CA SER A 6 -2.54 18.31 8.12
C SER A 6 -3.73 17.41 8.45
N GLY A 7 -3.57 16.09 8.41
CA GLY A 7 -4.68 15.15 8.55
C GLY A 7 -5.72 15.28 7.43
N ASP A 8 -5.30 15.67 6.22
CA ASP A 8 -6.22 15.86 5.10
C ASP A 8 -6.93 14.55 4.75
N ARG A 9 -8.26 14.64 4.54
CA ARG A 9 -9.11 13.51 4.16
C ARG A 9 -9.94 13.79 2.91
N THR A 10 -9.45 14.66 2.02
CA THR A 10 -10.20 15.05 0.81
C THR A 10 -10.11 14.01 -0.33
N GLY A 11 -9.33 12.95 -0.11
CA GLY A 11 -9.12 11.85 -1.05
C GLY A 11 -10.40 11.08 -1.41
N ARG A 12 -10.39 10.47 -2.59
CA ARG A 12 -11.54 9.77 -3.19
C ARG A 12 -11.12 8.52 -3.94
N LEU A 13 -11.97 7.49 -3.91
CA LEU A 13 -11.91 6.35 -4.84
C LEU A 13 -12.93 6.56 -5.95
N LEU A 14 -12.46 6.53 -7.20
CA LEU A 14 -13.28 6.80 -8.38
C LEU A 14 -13.38 5.55 -9.25
N LYS A 15 -14.55 5.34 -9.86
CA LYS A 15 -14.79 4.32 -10.87
C LYS A 15 -15.16 4.99 -12.18
N TYR A 16 -14.33 4.79 -13.19
CA TYR A 16 -14.63 5.21 -14.56
C TYR A 16 -15.31 4.06 -15.33
N VAL A 17 -16.38 4.36 -16.06
CA VAL A 17 -17.10 3.40 -16.92
C VAL A 17 -16.89 3.83 -18.38
N PRO A 18 -16.01 3.16 -19.14
CA PRO A 18 -15.66 3.60 -20.49
C PRO A 18 -16.82 3.66 -21.47
N SER A 19 -17.76 2.70 -21.40
CA SER A 19 -18.90 2.62 -22.32
C SER A 19 -19.85 3.81 -22.22
N SER A 20 -20.04 4.36 -21.01
CA SER A 20 -20.88 5.53 -20.76
C SER A 20 -20.08 6.81 -20.53
N GLN A 21 -18.75 6.74 -20.51
CA GLN A 21 -17.83 7.83 -20.18
C GLN A 21 -18.13 8.51 -18.84
N THR A 22 -18.67 7.75 -17.87
CA THR A 22 -19.07 8.29 -16.57
C THR A 22 -18.03 8.02 -15.50
N VAL A 23 -17.83 8.99 -14.60
CA VAL A 23 -17.03 8.84 -13.38
C VAL A 23 -17.96 8.81 -12.18
N ASN A 24 -17.88 7.74 -11.40
CA ASN A 24 -18.63 7.58 -10.16
C ASN A 24 -17.66 7.71 -8.98
N VAL A 25 -18.04 8.50 -7.98
CA VAL A 25 -17.29 8.55 -6.72
C VAL A 25 -17.80 7.40 -5.84
N LEU A 26 -16.96 6.37 -5.63
CA LEU A 26 -17.32 5.23 -4.79
C LEU A 26 -17.14 5.55 -3.31
N VAL A 27 -16.03 6.23 -2.98
CA VAL A 27 -15.68 6.58 -1.59
C VAL A 27 -15.11 8.00 -1.57
N LYS A 28 -15.45 8.76 -0.52
CA LYS A 28 -14.89 10.08 -0.18
C LYS A 28 -14.33 10.01 1.25
N GLY A 29 -13.57 11.01 1.65
CA GLY A 29 -13.12 11.09 3.04
C GLY A 29 -11.86 10.26 3.31
N LEU A 30 -11.11 9.90 2.27
CA LEU A 30 -9.91 9.07 2.37
C LEU A 30 -8.67 9.92 2.65
N ALA A 31 -7.82 9.46 3.55
CA ALA A 31 -6.61 10.16 3.98
C ALA A 31 -5.42 9.76 3.12
N PHE A 32 -5.11 10.60 2.13
CA PHE A 32 -4.05 10.35 1.15
C PHE A 32 -4.13 8.94 0.50
N PRO A 33 -5.20 8.63 -0.24
CA PRO A 33 -5.35 7.34 -0.93
C PRO A 33 -4.35 7.25 -2.09
N ASN A 34 -3.36 6.36 -2.00
CA ASN A 34 -2.22 6.34 -2.91
C ASN A 34 -2.29 5.17 -3.91
N GLY A 35 -2.24 3.94 -3.41
CA GLY A 35 -2.38 2.72 -4.19
C GLY A 35 -3.81 2.18 -4.25
N VAL A 36 -4.16 1.54 -5.38
CA VAL A 36 -5.44 0.86 -5.56
C VAL A 36 -5.26 -0.41 -6.40
N ALA A 37 -5.87 -1.53 -5.99
CA ALA A 37 -5.86 -2.78 -6.74
C ALA A 37 -7.21 -3.48 -6.67
N LEU A 38 -7.69 -3.99 -7.81
CA LEU A 38 -8.89 -4.82 -7.87
C LEU A 38 -8.51 -6.29 -7.62
N SER A 39 -9.28 -6.97 -6.75
CA SER A 39 -9.19 -8.42 -6.54
C SER A 39 -9.36 -9.21 -7.83
N LYS A 40 -8.80 -10.43 -7.85
CA LYS A 40 -8.79 -11.28 -9.05
C LYS A 40 -10.19 -11.67 -9.51
N ASP A 41 -11.08 -11.97 -8.56
CA ASP A 41 -12.48 -12.32 -8.79
C ASP A 41 -13.40 -11.09 -8.90
N LYS A 42 -12.84 -9.88 -8.77
CA LYS A 42 -13.56 -8.60 -8.80
C LYS A 42 -14.59 -8.45 -7.67
N SER A 43 -14.40 -9.10 -6.52
CA SER A 43 -15.30 -8.99 -5.38
C SER A 43 -15.03 -7.75 -4.51
N PHE A 44 -13.76 -7.36 -4.38
CA PHE A 44 -13.32 -6.19 -3.60
C PHE A 44 -12.17 -5.41 -4.26
N ILE A 45 -11.93 -4.20 -3.75
CA ILE A 45 -10.80 -3.33 -4.05
C ILE A 45 -9.95 -3.20 -2.80
N LEU A 46 -8.64 -3.29 -2.92
CA LEU A 46 -7.71 -2.83 -1.88
C LEU A 46 -7.26 -1.41 -2.18
N LEU A 47 -7.17 -0.59 -1.14
CA LEU A 47 -6.73 0.79 -1.23
C LEU A 47 -5.73 1.10 -0.11
N ALA A 48 -4.59 1.70 -0.47
CA ALA A 48 -3.60 2.17 0.49
C ALA A 48 -3.98 3.56 0.99
N GLU A 49 -4.22 3.70 2.29
CA GLU A 49 -4.45 4.96 2.98
C GLU A 49 -3.15 5.36 3.70
N SER A 50 -2.31 6.16 3.02
CA SER A 50 -0.91 6.34 3.40
C SER A 50 -0.71 6.96 4.78
N THR A 51 -1.51 7.95 5.15
CA THR A 51 -1.32 8.70 6.41
C THR A 51 -1.87 7.98 7.63
N THR A 52 -2.74 6.98 7.45
CA THR A 52 -3.27 6.14 8.53
C THR A 52 -2.56 4.80 8.64
N LEU A 53 -1.58 4.53 7.76
CA LEU A 53 -0.78 3.31 7.70
C LEU A 53 -1.65 2.06 7.47
N LYS A 54 -2.71 2.18 6.67
CA LYS A 54 -3.70 1.11 6.47
C LYS A 54 -3.86 0.72 5.02
N ILE A 55 -4.13 -0.56 4.82
CA ILE A 55 -4.80 -1.05 3.63
C ILE A 55 -6.27 -1.22 3.96
N LEU A 56 -7.13 -0.59 3.17
CA LEU A 56 -8.57 -0.70 3.27
C LEU A 56 -9.06 -1.73 2.26
N LYS A 57 -10.00 -2.59 2.67
CA LYS A 57 -10.75 -3.47 1.78
C LYS A 57 -12.13 -2.88 1.56
N ILE A 58 -12.42 -2.60 0.30
CA ILE A 58 -13.59 -1.86 -0.14
C ILE A 58 -14.40 -2.77 -1.07
N PRO A 59 -15.58 -3.24 -0.66
CA PRO A 59 -16.52 -3.90 -1.55
C PRO A 59 -16.86 -3.01 -2.75
N LEU A 60 -17.23 -3.59 -3.90
CA LEU A 60 -17.55 -2.80 -5.11
C LEU A 60 -18.74 -1.83 -4.94
N SER A 61 -19.57 -2.02 -3.92
CA SER A 61 -20.62 -1.08 -3.54
C SER A 61 -20.09 0.22 -2.93
N GLY A 62 -18.84 0.24 -2.46
CA GLY A 62 -18.25 1.36 -1.72
C GLY A 62 -18.64 1.42 -0.23
N ASN A 63 -19.49 0.49 0.24
CA ASN A 63 -19.99 0.45 1.61
C ASN A 63 -19.27 -0.62 2.44
N ASN A 64 -19.39 -0.53 3.77
CA ASN A 64 -18.81 -1.49 4.72
C ASN A 64 -17.29 -1.67 4.53
N ILE A 65 -16.58 -0.54 4.39
CA ILE A 65 -15.12 -0.52 4.27
C ILE A 65 -14.52 -1.06 5.57
N GLU A 66 -13.64 -2.04 5.44
CA GLU A 66 -12.93 -2.65 6.57
C GLU A 66 -11.42 -2.44 6.43
N THR A 67 -10.71 -2.47 7.57
CA THR A 67 -9.26 -2.51 7.57
C THR A 67 -8.82 -3.91 7.14
N PHE A 68 -8.09 -4.00 6.03
CA PHE A 68 -7.49 -5.23 5.54
C PHE A 68 -6.18 -5.55 6.27
N ALA A 69 -5.33 -4.54 6.42
CA ALA A 69 -4.05 -4.65 7.13
C ALA A 69 -3.65 -3.30 7.72
N GLU A 70 -2.99 -3.32 8.87
CA GLU A 70 -2.24 -2.18 9.42
C GLU A 70 -0.75 -2.41 9.20
N LEU A 71 -0.05 -1.37 8.77
CA LEU A 71 1.32 -1.45 8.28
C LEU A 71 2.28 -0.67 9.18
N PRO A 72 3.56 -1.07 9.24
CA PRO A 72 4.54 -0.37 10.06
C PRO A 72 4.98 0.97 9.45
N ARG A 73 4.63 1.21 8.18
CA ARG A 73 5.03 2.39 7.38
C ARG A 73 3.95 2.78 6.40
N SER A 74 4.06 4.00 5.87
CA SER A 74 3.11 4.55 4.93
C SER A 74 3.06 3.69 3.66
N PRO A 75 1.93 3.03 3.37
CA PRO A 75 1.79 2.32 2.11
C PRO A 75 1.71 3.29 0.93
N ASP A 76 2.08 2.78 -0.24
CA ASP A 76 2.02 3.49 -1.51
C ASP A 76 1.23 2.64 -2.53
N ASN A 77 1.76 2.40 -3.74
CA ASN A 77 1.07 1.59 -4.73
C ASN A 77 0.86 0.13 -4.30
N ILE A 78 -0.22 -0.46 -4.83
CA ILE A 78 -0.61 -1.86 -4.65
C ILE A 78 -0.66 -2.53 -6.02
N LYS A 79 0.01 -3.66 -6.18
CA LYS A 79 0.00 -4.47 -7.42
C LYS A 79 -0.44 -5.89 -7.15
N ARG A 80 -1.44 -6.34 -7.91
CA ARG A 80 -1.91 -7.73 -7.86
C ARG A 80 -1.13 -8.60 -8.84
N ASN A 81 -0.56 -9.71 -8.37
CA ASN A 81 0.08 -10.69 -9.25
C ASN A 81 -0.94 -11.65 -9.89
N GLN A 82 -0.45 -12.59 -10.71
CA GLN A 82 -1.31 -13.54 -11.42
C GLN A 82 -2.02 -14.55 -10.49
N LYS A 83 -1.44 -14.84 -9.32
CA LYS A 83 -2.06 -15.70 -8.30
C LYS A 83 -3.24 -15.00 -7.61
N GLY A 84 -3.24 -13.68 -7.57
CA GLY A 84 -4.23 -12.87 -6.86
C GLY A 84 -3.72 -12.30 -5.54
N GLU A 85 -2.42 -12.44 -5.28
CA GLU A 85 -1.72 -11.84 -4.15
C GLU A 85 -1.38 -10.38 -4.47
N PHE A 86 -1.14 -9.58 -3.44
CA PHE A 86 -0.97 -8.13 -3.54
C PHE A 86 0.36 -7.70 -2.95
N TRP A 87 1.26 -7.21 -3.80
CA TRP A 87 2.41 -6.45 -3.35
C TRP A 87 1.98 -5.03 -2.97
N VAL A 88 2.39 -4.59 -1.80
CA VAL A 88 2.20 -3.24 -1.28
C VAL A 88 3.57 -2.61 -1.07
N ALA A 89 3.85 -1.52 -1.78
CA ALA A 89 5.05 -0.72 -1.56
C ALA A 89 4.95 0.06 -0.24
N LEU A 90 6.06 0.16 0.50
CA LEU A 90 6.17 0.97 1.71
C LEU A 90 7.13 2.13 1.43
N ASN A 91 6.58 3.34 1.32
CA ASN A 91 7.36 4.52 0.99
C ASN A 91 8.17 5.02 2.22
N SER A 92 9.01 6.02 1.95
CA SER A 92 9.95 6.73 2.80
C SER A 92 9.59 6.87 4.29
N GLY A 93 10.64 7.01 5.11
CA GLY A 93 10.56 6.95 6.57
C GLY A 93 11.39 5.83 7.19
N ARG A 94 12.31 5.21 6.42
CA ARG A 94 13.22 4.18 6.92
C ARG A 94 14.02 4.73 8.11
N GLY A 95 13.79 4.17 9.30
CA GLY A 95 14.39 4.61 10.57
C GLY A 95 13.75 5.84 11.25
N ARG A 96 12.65 6.41 10.75
CA ARG A 96 12.07 7.68 11.25
C ARG A 96 10.56 7.73 11.39
N ILE A 97 9.85 6.61 11.42
CA ILE A 97 8.48 6.59 11.93
C ILE A 97 8.55 6.28 13.43
N HIS A 98 9.12 7.21 14.20
CA HIS A 98 8.66 7.38 15.57
C HIS A 98 7.25 7.92 15.44
N ARG A 99 6.28 7.03 15.70
CA ARG A 99 4.94 7.44 16.13
C ARG A 99 5.17 8.55 17.16
N LEU A 100 4.65 9.75 16.91
CA LEU A 100 4.63 10.81 17.92
C LEU A 100 4.16 10.14 19.22
N GLU A 101 5.03 10.20 20.23
CA GLU A 101 4.91 9.49 21.51
C GLU A 101 3.46 9.49 21.98
N ASN A 102 2.81 8.34 21.91
CA ASN A 102 1.66 7.97 22.72
C ASN A 102 1.45 6.46 22.63
N GLU A 103 1.87 5.85 23.73
CA GLU A 103 1.69 4.51 24.25
C GLU A 103 0.62 3.62 23.58
N GLY A 104 1.08 2.43 23.19
CA GLY A 104 0.27 1.30 22.77
C GLY A 104 1.08 0.43 21.81
N GLU A 105 1.55 -0.73 22.27
CA GLU A 105 2.15 -1.75 21.40
C GLU A 105 1.25 -1.97 20.20
N VAL A 106 1.76 -1.68 19.00
CA VAL A 106 1.08 -2.08 17.77
C VAL A 106 1.21 -3.60 17.72
N LYS A 107 0.12 -4.31 18.07
CA LYS A 107 -0.04 -5.73 17.78
C LYS A 107 0.00 -5.89 16.27
N THR A 108 1.19 -6.11 15.78
CA THR A 108 1.46 -6.35 14.38
C THR A 108 1.60 -7.86 14.21
N THR A 109 1.08 -8.35 13.09
CA THR A 109 0.94 -9.78 12.80
C THR A 109 2.24 -10.44 12.34
N ALA A 110 3.36 -9.70 12.26
CA ALA A 110 4.66 -10.19 11.81
C ALA A 110 5.79 -9.77 12.76
N PRO A 111 6.80 -10.62 13.02
CA PRO A 111 7.95 -10.27 13.85
C PRO A 111 8.83 -9.25 13.12
N TRP A 112 8.77 -7.96 13.50
CA TRP A 112 9.62 -6.93 12.88
C TRP A 112 11.05 -6.96 13.42
N THR A 113 11.87 -7.84 12.87
CA THR A 113 13.34 -7.75 12.95
C THR A 113 13.94 -7.16 11.66
N THR A 114 13.11 -6.61 10.77
CA THR A 114 13.44 -6.29 9.36
C THR A 114 13.16 -4.81 9.00
N ASP A 115 13.74 -4.31 7.90
CA ASP A 115 13.48 -2.98 7.32
C ASP A 115 12.55 -3.10 6.09
N PRO A 116 11.26 -3.46 6.26
CA PRO A 116 10.40 -3.79 5.12
C PRO A 116 10.21 -2.57 4.22
N VAL A 117 10.41 -2.80 2.92
CA VAL A 117 10.15 -1.82 1.85
C VAL A 117 9.00 -2.26 0.94
N ALA A 118 8.59 -3.52 1.01
CA ALA A 118 7.32 -4.00 0.47
C ALA A 118 6.84 -5.25 1.19
N ILE A 119 5.52 -5.47 1.19
CA ILE A 119 4.88 -6.64 1.79
C ILE A 119 3.92 -7.24 0.78
N LYS A 120 3.94 -8.57 0.64
CA LYS A 120 2.99 -9.32 -0.17
C LYS A 120 1.91 -9.92 0.72
N PHE A 121 0.66 -9.69 0.37
CA PHE A 121 -0.50 -10.27 1.04
C PHE A 121 -1.23 -11.25 0.12
N ASP A 122 -1.85 -12.28 0.68
CA ASP A 122 -2.86 -13.07 -0.03
C ASP A 122 -4.22 -12.33 -0.07
N GLY A 123 -5.27 -13.00 -0.56
CA GLY A 123 -6.62 -12.42 -0.62
C GLY A 123 -7.35 -12.32 0.73
N GLU A 124 -6.82 -12.95 1.78
CA GLU A 124 -7.40 -13.01 3.12
C GLU A 124 -6.71 -12.02 4.09
N GLY A 125 -5.57 -11.44 3.69
CA GLY A 125 -4.81 -10.49 4.49
C GLY A 125 -3.62 -11.11 5.22
N ASN A 126 -3.30 -12.38 4.92
CA ASN A 126 -2.11 -13.01 5.47
C ASN A 126 -0.87 -12.51 4.71
N VAL A 127 0.22 -12.26 5.45
CA VAL A 127 1.52 -11.94 4.85
C VAL A 127 2.09 -13.21 4.22
N VAL A 128 2.37 -13.14 2.92
CA VAL A 128 2.97 -14.24 2.14
C VAL A 128 4.46 -14.03 1.97
N ASP A 129 4.91 -12.78 1.90
CA ASP A 129 6.30 -12.43 1.60
C ASP A 129 6.62 -10.99 2.01
N VAL A 130 7.90 -10.68 2.21
CA VAL A 130 8.39 -9.36 2.60
C VAL A 130 9.69 -9.08 1.86
N LEU A 131 9.76 -7.95 1.16
CA LEU A 131 11.02 -7.43 0.65
C LEU A 131 11.68 -6.58 1.74
N ASP A 132 12.78 -7.08 2.29
CA ASP A 132 13.61 -6.33 3.23
C ASP A 132 14.51 -5.36 2.47
N GLY A 133 14.53 -4.12 2.94
CA GLY A 133 15.40 -3.08 2.42
C GLY A 133 16.77 -3.03 3.08
N GLU A 134 17.02 -3.88 4.08
CA GLU A 134 18.27 -4.12 4.81
C GLU A 134 18.94 -2.84 5.34
N TYR A 135 18.14 -1.79 5.61
CA TYR A 135 18.62 -0.46 6.00
C TYR A 135 19.61 0.16 5.00
N GLY A 136 19.65 -0.34 3.75
CA GLY A 136 20.50 0.18 2.69
C GLY A 136 20.13 1.62 2.31
N GLN A 137 20.75 2.18 1.28
CA GLN A 137 20.32 3.47 0.72
C GLN A 137 19.60 3.31 -0.62
N GLN A 138 19.74 2.14 -1.25
CA GLN A 138 19.24 1.83 -2.58
C GLN A 138 17.71 1.76 -2.64
N LEU A 139 17.06 1.32 -1.55
CA LEU A 139 15.59 1.19 -1.46
C LEU A 139 14.99 2.16 -0.43
N ASN A 140 15.58 3.35 -0.26
CA ASN A 140 15.16 4.29 0.80
C ASN A 140 13.86 5.04 0.53
N SER A 141 13.33 4.90 -0.68
CA SER A 141 11.98 5.26 -1.07
C SER A 141 11.50 4.27 -2.12
N VAL A 142 10.49 3.48 -1.76
CA VAL A 142 9.81 2.53 -2.65
C VAL A 142 8.36 2.97 -2.80
N SER A 143 7.99 3.39 -4.00
CA SER A 143 6.61 3.79 -4.31
C SER A 143 5.85 2.71 -5.07
N GLU A 144 6.56 1.77 -5.69
CA GLU A 144 5.99 0.74 -6.55
C GLU A 144 6.78 -0.57 -6.41
N VAL A 145 6.08 -1.69 -6.35
CA VAL A 145 6.66 -3.04 -6.48
C VAL A 145 5.74 -3.88 -7.33
N GLU A 146 6.25 -4.36 -8.47
CA GLU A 146 5.52 -5.21 -9.39
C GLU A 146 6.28 -6.51 -9.63
N GLU A 147 5.58 -7.64 -9.43
CA GLU A 147 6.11 -8.97 -9.74
C GLU A 147 5.88 -9.28 -11.22
N HIS A 148 6.96 -9.50 -11.97
CA HIS A 148 6.91 -9.81 -13.39
C HIS A 148 8.08 -10.73 -13.78
N ASP A 149 7.77 -11.82 -14.47
CA ASP A 149 8.75 -12.82 -14.96
C ASP A 149 9.75 -13.30 -13.90
N GLY A 150 9.24 -13.60 -12.71
CA GLY A 150 10.04 -14.10 -11.57
C GLY A 150 10.98 -13.05 -10.96
N SER A 151 10.79 -11.77 -11.27
CA SER A 151 11.54 -10.66 -10.68
C SER A 151 10.59 -9.63 -10.05
N LEU A 152 11.08 -8.91 -9.05
CA LEU A 152 10.42 -7.74 -8.49
C LEU A 152 11.00 -6.49 -9.14
N TRP A 153 10.14 -5.74 -9.83
CA TRP A 153 10.44 -4.44 -10.40
C TRP A 153 10.04 -3.36 -9.41
N ILE A 154 11.00 -2.55 -9.00
CA ILE A 154 10.84 -1.59 -7.91
C ILE A 154 11.02 -0.18 -8.44
N GLY A 155 10.00 0.65 -8.24
CA GLY A 155 9.98 2.05 -8.62
C GLY A 155 10.08 2.98 -7.42
N SER A 156 10.53 4.21 -7.68
CA SER A 156 10.58 5.29 -6.70
C SER A 156 10.14 6.60 -7.35
N ALA A 157 9.37 7.40 -6.62
CA ALA A 157 9.00 8.75 -7.04
C ALA A 157 10.18 9.75 -6.96
N VAL A 158 11.29 9.38 -6.30
CA VAL A 158 12.40 10.30 -6.01
C VAL A 158 13.78 9.76 -6.37
N GLN A 159 13.94 8.45 -6.59
CA GLN A 159 15.21 7.88 -7.02
C GLN A 159 15.37 7.95 -8.55
N PRO A 160 16.60 8.19 -9.07
CA PRO A 160 16.84 8.29 -10.52
C PRO A 160 17.07 6.92 -11.19
N TYR A 161 16.61 5.84 -10.58
CA TYR A 161 16.84 4.47 -11.05
C TYR A 161 15.65 3.56 -10.75
N ILE A 162 15.60 2.43 -11.47
CA ILE A 162 14.72 1.29 -11.20
C ILE A 162 15.58 0.21 -10.55
N ALA A 163 15.07 -0.43 -9.50
CA ALA A 163 15.71 -1.61 -8.93
C ALA A 163 14.98 -2.88 -9.40
N VAL A 164 15.75 -3.94 -9.65
CA VAL A 164 15.22 -5.25 -10.02
C VAL A 164 15.82 -6.28 -9.07
N VAL A 165 14.97 -6.99 -8.35
CA VAL A 165 15.38 -8.02 -7.39
C VAL A 165 14.86 -9.37 -7.87
N LYS A 166 15.70 -10.41 -7.76
CA LYS A 166 15.27 -11.79 -7.96
C LYS A 166 15.00 -12.40 -6.58
N PRO A 167 13.72 -12.60 -6.20
CA PRO A 167 13.36 -13.22 -4.92
C PRO A 167 13.73 -14.71 -4.88
#